data_AF-A0A920NH61-F1
#
_entry.id   AF-A0A920NH61-F1
#
_cell.length_a   1.000
_cell.length_b   1.000
_cell.length_c   1.000
_cell.angle_alpha   90.00
_cell.angle_beta   90.00
_cell.angle_gamma   90.00
#
_symmetry.space_group_name_H-M   'P 1'
#
loop_
_entity.id
_entity.type
_entity.pdbx_description
1 polymer ?
#
loop_
_entity_poly.entity_id
_entity_poly.type
_entity_poly.pdbx_seq_one_letter_code
_entity_poly.pdbx_strand_id
1 'polypeptide(L)' 'MSIIVNSQTKLLVQGITGKEGSFHAKKCKEYGTNLVAGAVPGRDGEIFDESVPIFDSFRMLLILLKQIRHLFLYLLI' A
#
# COMPACT_ATOMS: atom_id res chain seq x y z
N MET A 1 -19.63 -10.79 8.23
CA MET A 1 -19.76 -10.16 6.90
C MET A 1 -18.47 -9.43 6.57
N SER A 2 -17.79 -9.79 5.49
CA SER A 2 -16.88 -8.86 4.81
C SER A 2 -17.27 -8.86 3.33
N ILE A 3 -17.64 -7.68 2.82
CA ILE A 3 -18.30 -7.58 1.52
C ILE A 3 -17.28 -7.31 0.39
N ILE A 4 -16.02 -7.00 0.73
CA ILE A 4 -14.94 -6.66 -0.24
C ILE A 4 -13.54 -7.12 0.22
N VAL A 5 -13.26 -7.15 1.53
CA VAL A 5 -11.90 -7.43 2.07
C VAL A 5 -11.86 -8.78 2.77
N ASN A 6 -10.79 -9.54 2.54
CA ASN A 6 -10.51 -10.82 3.18
C ASN A 6 -9.01 -10.95 3.50
N SER A 7 -8.60 -12.03 4.17
CA SER A 7 -7.19 -12.28 4.52
C SER A 7 -6.25 -12.42 3.31
N GLN A 8 -6.79 -12.70 2.12
CA GLN A 8 -6.02 -12.76 0.87
C GLN A 8 -5.89 -11.39 0.20
N THR A 9 -6.49 -10.34 0.76
CA THR A 9 -6.49 -9.01 0.18
C THR A 9 -5.10 -8.40 0.32
N LYS A 10 -4.51 -8.06 -0.82
CA LYS A 10 -3.23 -7.34 -0.90
C LYS A 10 -3.50 -5.85 -0.78
N LEU A 11 -2.91 -5.22 0.23
CA LEU A 11 -3.00 -3.78 0.47
C LEU A 11 -1.80 -3.08 -0.14
N LEU A 12 -2.07 -2.00 -0.87
CA LEU A 12 -1.07 -1.07 -1.35
C LEU A 12 -1.42 0.34 -0.87
N VAL A 13 -0.44 1.06 -0.32
CA VAL A 13 -0.65 2.39 0.28
C VAL A 13 0.02 3.46 -0.57
N GLN A 14 -0.78 4.37 -1.13
CA GLN A 14 -0.27 5.58 -1.78
C GLN A 14 0.07 6.63 -0.72
N GLY A 15 1.24 7.26 -0.81
CA GLY A 15 1.72 8.22 0.18
C GLY A 15 2.22 7.57 1.48
N ILE A 16 2.77 6.35 1.41
CA ILE A 16 3.23 5.60 2.59
C ILE A 16 4.29 6.33 3.43
N THR A 17 5.10 7.19 2.80
CA THR A 17 6.11 8.01 3.50
C THR A 17 5.53 9.25 4.18
N GLY A 18 4.23 9.54 3.99
CA GLY A 18 3.55 10.63 4.69
C GLY A 18 3.34 10.32 6.17
N LYS A 19 3.11 11.35 6.98
CA LYS A 19 2.87 11.23 8.43
C LYS A 19 1.71 10.26 8.73
N GLU A 20 0.57 10.47 8.08
CA GLU A 20 -0.61 9.63 8.28
C GLU A 20 -0.48 8.28 7.56
N GLY A 21 0.11 8.26 6.35
CA GLY A 21 0.30 7.05 5.56
C GLY A 21 1.18 6.02 6.27
N SER A 22 2.30 6.46 6.85
CA SER A 22 3.21 5.60 7.61
C SER A 22 2.58 5.07 8.89
N PHE A 23 1.84 5.92 9.63
CA PHE A 23 1.15 5.53 10.85
C PHE A 23 0.09 4.46 10.60
N HIS A 24 -0.77 4.64 9.59
CA HIS A 24 -1.81 3.67 9.26
C HIS A 24 -1.22 2.40 8.63
N ALA A 25 -0.22 2.51 7.74
CA ALA A 25 0.43 1.36 7.15
C ALA A 25 1.07 0.45 8.20
N LYS A 26 1.74 1.04 9.20
CA LYS A 26 2.32 0.28 10.32
C LYS A 26 1.26 -0.44 11.13
N LYS A 27 0.16 0.23 11.49
CA LYS A 27 -0.98 -0.41 12.17
C LYS A 27 -1.62 -1.51 11.34
N CYS A 28 -1.77 -1.33 10.03
CA CYS A 28 -2.31 -2.36 9.14
C CYS A 28 -1.40 -3.59 9.10
N LYS A 29 -0.08 -3.40 9.07
CA LYS A 29 0.92 -4.48 9.14
C LYS A 29 0.88 -5.20 10.49
N GLU A 30 0.84 -4.46 11.60
CA GLU A 30 0.68 -5.01 12.96
C GLU A 30 -0.63 -5.80 13.12
N TYR A 31 -1.70 -5.37 12.45
CA TYR A 31 -2.99 -6.05 12.42
C TYR A 31 -2.98 -7.32 11.55
N GLY A 32 -1.88 -7.62 10.84
CA GLY A 32 -1.77 -8.78 9.96
C GLY A 32 -2.36 -8.58 8.57
N THR A 33 -2.61 -7.33 8.14
CA THR A 33 -3.01 -7.04 6.76
C THR A 33 -1.82 -7.29 5.84
N ASN A 34 -2.07 -7.90 4.67
CA ASN A 34 -1.04 -8.17 3.68
C ASN A 34 -0.63 -6.89 2.92
N LEU A 35 0.22 -6.07 3.55
CA LEU A 35 0.78 -4.86 2.95
C LEU A 35 1.91 -5.23 1.98
N VAL A 36 1.63 -5.14 0.67
CA VAL A 36 2.52 -5.64 -0.38
C VAL A 36 3.44 -4.57 -0.97
N ALA A 37 3.03 -3.31 -0.95
CA ALA A 37 3.80 -2.20 -1.53
C ALA A 37 3.30 -0.84 -1.05
N GLY A 38 4.17 0.17 -1.14
CA GLY A 38 3.82 1.57 -1.04
C GLY A 38 4.10 2.32 -2.34
N ALA A 39 3.49 3.48 -2.52
CA ALA A 39 3.75 4.32 -3.69
C ALA A 39 3.97 5.78 -3.32
N VAL A 40 5.04 6.36 -3.82
CA VAL A 40 5.38 7.77 -3.59
C VAL A 40 5.95 8.36 -4.89
N PRO A 41 5.34 9.43 -5.44
CA PRO A 41 5.86 10.07 -6.65
C PRO A 41 7.32 10.50 -6.48
N GLY A 42 8.18 10.11 -7.42
CA GLY A 42 9.60 10.46 -7.43
C GLY A 42 10.48 9.65 -6.47
N ARG A 43 9.94 8.62 -5.80
CA ARG A 43 10.71 7.69 -4.96
C ARG A 43 10.47 6.26 -5.40
N ASP A 44 11.46 5.68 -6.08
CA ASP A 44 11.46 4.27 -6.50
C ASP A 44 12.64 3.54 -5.85
N GLY A 45 12.40 2.36 -5.30
CA GLY A 45 13.45 1.51 -4.71
C GLY A 45 13.73 1.73 -3.23
N GLU A 46 13.02 2.64 -2.57
CA GLU A 46 13.04 2.75 -1.10
C GLU A 46 12.26 1.59 -0.45
N ILE A 47 12.64 1.22 0.77
CA ILE A 47 11.96 0.17 1.55
C ILE A 47 11.36 0.82 2.80
N PHE A 48 10.05 0.67 2.97
CA PHE A 48 9.32 1.06 4.16
C PHE A 48 9.28 -0.12 5.16
N ASP A 49 9.62 0.16 6.42
CA ASP A 49 9.46 -0.80 7.54
C ASP A 49 10.12 -2.18 7.22
N GLU A 50 11.33 -2.12 6.65
CA GLU A 50 12.26 -3.22 6.31
C GLU A 50 11.76 -4.25 5.29
N SER A 51 10.46 -4.26 4.96
CA SER A 51 9.85 -5.31 4.14
C SER A 51 8.94 -4.82 3.01
N VAL A 52 8.55 -3.54 3.01
CA VAL A 52 7.54 -3.03 2.08
C VAL A 52 8.22 -2.16 1.02
N PRO A 53 8.31 -2.61 -0.25
CA PRO A 53 8.93 -1.81 -1.30
C PRO A 53 8.08 -0.59 -1.66
N ILE A 54 8.75 0.54 -1.88
CA ILE A 54 8.16 1.79 -2.37
C ILE A 54 8.45 1.92 -3.86
N PHE A 55 7.39 2.18 -4.63
CA PHE A 55 7.47 2.40 -6.06
C PHE A 55 7.06 3.82 -6.43
N ASP A 56 7.59 4.28 -7.56
CA ASP A 56 7.05 5.47 -8.21
C ASP A 56 5.60 5.23 -8.70
N SER A 57 4.84 6.32 -8.82
CA SER A 57 3.42 6.30 -9.20
C SER A 57 3.16 5.66 -10.56
N PHE A 58 4.07 5.82 -11.54
CA PHE A 58 3.90 5.17 -12.85
C PHE A 58 4.13 3.65 -12.78
N ARG A 59 5.12 3.23 -11.99
CA ARG A 59 5.45 1.81 -11.80
C ARG A 59 4.43 1.09 -10.92
N MET A 60 3.86 1.80 -9.95
CA MET A 60 2.72 1.37 -9.14
C MET A 60 1.51 1.01 -10.03
N LEU A 61 1.20 1.81 -11.06
CA LEU A 61 0.09 1.54 -11.97
C LEU A 61 0.23 0.17 -12.65
N LEU A 62 1.44 -0.18 -13.09
CA LEU A 62 1.73 -1.48 -13.70
C LEU A 62 1.57 -2.66 -12.72
N ILE A 63 1.91 -2.45 -11.44
CA ILE A 63 1.75 -3.44 -10.37
C ILE A 63 0.27 -3.62 -10.02
N LEU A 64 -0.48 -2.52 -9.92
CA LEU A 64 -1.92 -2.52 -9.68
C LEU A 64 -2.66 -3.28 -10.76
N LEU A 65 -2.33 -3.02 -12.04
CA LEU A 65 -2.94 -3.68 -13.19
C LEU A 65 -2.68 -5.20 -13.25
N LYS A 66 -1.60 -5.69 -12.62
CA LYS A 66 -1.23 -7.12 -12.67
C LYS A 66 -1.62 -7.94 -11.44
N GLN A 67 -1.86 -7.34 -10.27
CA GLN A 67 -1.98 -8.13 -9.03
C GLN A 67 -3.00 -7.67 -7.98
N ILE A 68 -3.57 -6.48 -8.05
CA ILE A 68 -4.34 -5.92 -6.93
C ILE A 68 -5.82 -5.90 -7.28
N ARG A 69 -6.59 -6.84 -6.70
CA ARG A 69 -8.05 -6.92 -6.86
C ARG A 69 -8.80 -5.82 -6.11
N HIS A 70 -8.21 -5.20 -5.08
CA HIS A 70 -8.84 -4.13 -4.31
C HIS A 70 -7.82 -3.05 -3.95
N LEU A 71 -7.99 -1.88 -4.56
CA LEU A 71 -7.17 -0.70 -4.31
C LEU A 71 -7.88 0.18 -3.27
N PHE A 72 -7.33 0.23 -2.06
CA PHE A 72 -7.74 1.22 -1.05
C PHE A 72 -6.97 2.51 -1.31
N LEU A 73 -7.55 3.41 -2.11
CA LEU A 73 -7.08 4.79 -2.15
C LEU A 73 -7.52 5.47 -0.84
N TYR A 74 -6.55 5.85 0.00
CA TYR A 74 -6.80 6.90 0.99
C TYR A 74 -6.88 8.22 0.24
N LEU A 75 -8.06 8.51 -0.32
CA LEU A 75 -8.43 9.86 -0.69
C LEU A 75 -8.90 10.52 0.61
N LEU A 76 -8.10 11.46 1.11
CA LEU A 76 -8.46 12.28 2.27
C LEU A 76 -9.60 13.22 1.83
N ILE A 77 -10.84 12.80 2.07
CA ILE A 77 -12.03 13.63 2.26
C ILE A 77 -12.65 13.19 3.58
#